data_AF-A0A7W0T858-F1
#
_entry.id   AF-A0A7W0T858-F1
#
_cell.length_a   1.000
_cell.length_b   1.000
_cell.length_c   1.000
_cell.angle_alpha   90.00
_cell.angle_beta   90.00
_cell.angle_gamma   90.00
#
_symmetry.space_group_name_H-M   'P 1'
#
loop_
_entity.id
_entity.type
_entity.pdbx_description
1 polymer ?
#
loop_
_entity_poly.entity_id
_entity_poly.type
_entity_poly.pdbx_seq_one_letter_code
_entity_poly.pdbx_strand_id
1 'polypeptide(L)'
;MREADPSGEWVAALSHERLPFISYPFEWPFSMLKDAALLQLRLTSAALAEDLMLKDASPYNVQWRGSQSVFIDIGSFEHAQSGEPWTAYRQFCMLYLYPLLLEAHCGVPFQSWLRGNVDGVSPLDFRRLFTYRDALRRGMLRHVFLHASLERRHADRGSDMRQELEAAGFDKRLVESNVAQMTRLVNQLRPRAPESAWQDYAQTCSYDDRETLAKEEFVRRAVGERRRSLVWDLGCNDGRYSRIASERSELTVAVDSDRAVVDVLYQALLAEENRSILPLVLDLADPSPAIGWRNRERMTFLERGLPDLALCLALVHHLSIGRNVPLREFVDWLRSLDCEVVVEFP
;
A
#
# COMPACT_ATOMS: atom_id res chain seq x y z
N MET A 1 1.34 28.88 14.83
CA MET A 1 0.11 29.49 14.26
C MET A 1 0.44 30.60 13.25
N ARG A 2 1.31 31.58 13.56
CA ARG A 2 1.74 32.61 12.58
C ARG A 2 2.51 32.11 11.34
N GLU A 3 3.04 30.89 11.35
CA GLU A 3 3.68 30.28 10.17
C GLU A 3 2.70 29.58 9.21
N ALA A 4 1.46 29.29 9.64
CA ALA A 4 0.53 28.47 8.86
C ALA A 4 -0.35 29.28 7.90
N ASP A 5 -0.46 30.60 8.11
CA ASP A 5 -1.14 31.54 7.21
C ASP A 5 -0.34 32.86 7.13
N PRO A 6 0.65 32.95 6.22
CA PRO A 6 1.46 34.15 6.05
C PRO A 6 0.69 35.33 5.45
N SER A 7 -0.45 35.09 4.78
CA SER A 7 -1.26 36.15 4.12
C SER A 7 -2.39 36.67 5.00
N GLY A 8 -2.81 35.92 6.02
CA GLY A 8 -3.93 36.26 6.90
C GLY A 8 -5.30 36.16 6.21
N GLU A 9 -5.36 35.49 5.07
CA GLU A 9 -6.55 35.38 4.22
C GLU A 9 -7.43 34.17 4.57
N TRP A 10 -6.92 33.23 5.37
CA TRP A 10 -7.60 31.97 5.65
C TRP A 10 -8.27 31.98 7.03
N VAL A 11 -9.48 31.42 7.10
CA VAL A 11 -10.25 31.33 8.37
C VAL A 11 -9.57 30.38 9.37
N ALA A 12 -8.84 29.38 8.88
CA ALA A 12 -8.02 28.47 9.67
C ALA A 12 -6.93 27.83 8.81
N ALA A 13 -5.86 27.33 9.45
CA ALA A 13 -4.79 26.59 8.81
C ALA A 13 -4.44 25.32 9.60
N LEU A 14 -4.12 24.23 8.90
CA LEU A 14 -3.75 22.94 9.46
C LEU A 14 -2.30 22.61 9.06
N SER A 15 -1.49 22.20 10.04
CA SER A 15 -0.12 21.73 9.81
C SER A 15 -0.03 20.26 10.21
N HIS A 16 0.62 19.45 9.38
CA HIS A 16 0.91 18.05 9.66
C HIS A 16 2.37 17.73 9.33
N GLU A 17 2.87 16.64 9.91
CA GLU A 17 4.21 16.14 9.60
C GLU A 17 4.27 15.64 8.15
N ARG A 18 5.37 15.95 7.46
CA ARG A 18 5.62 15.45 6.10
C ARG A 18 6.25 14.07 6.20
N LEU A 19 5.68 13.09 5.51
CA LEU A 19 6.30 11.77 5.41
C LEU A 19 7.52 11.83 4.48
N PRO A 20 8.64 11.18 4.86
CA PRO A 20 9.89 11.25 4.10
C PRO A 20 9.81 10.54 2.75
N PHE A 21 8.89 9.58 2.59
CA PHE A 21 8.67 8.86 1.35
C PHE A 21 7.19 8.53 1.17
N ILE A 22 6.71 8.63 -0.07
CA ILE A 22 5.34 8.28 -0.46
C ILE A 22 5.38 6.94 -1.17
N SER A 23 4.52 6.00 -0.78
CA SER A 23 4.37 4.71 -1.46
C SER A 23 3.03 4.62 -2.18
N TYR A 24 2.95 3.73 -3.17
CA TYR A 24 1.73 3.55 -3.94
C TYR A 24 1.08 2.19 -3.70
N PRO A 25 -0.25 2.07 -3.85
CA PRO A 25 -0.98 0.85 -3.55
C PRO A 25 -0.48 -0.37 -4.32
N PHE A 26 0.02 -0.20 -5.55
CA PHE A 26 0.58 -1.26 -6.36
C PHE A 26 2.00 -1.71 -5.93
N GLU A 27 2.59 -1.07 -4.92
CA GLU A 27 3.86 -1.45 -4.29
C GLU A 27 3.63 -2.14 -2.95
N TRP A 28 2.38 -2.23 -2.51
CA TRP A 28 2.07 -2.78 -1.20
C TRP A 28 1.94 -4.30 -1.27
N PRO A 29 2.50 -5.04 -0.30
CA PRO A 29 2.13 -6.42 -0.08
C PRO A 29 0.65 -6.50 0.35
N PHE A 30 0.08 -7.70 0.27
CA PHE A 30 -1.33 -7.96 0.58
C PHE A 30 -1.77 -7.36 1.92
N SER A 31 -0.94 -7.56 2.95
CA SER A 31 -1.23 -7.13 4.31
C SER A 31 -1.24 -5.61 4.47
N MET A 32 -0.40 -4.88 3.74
CA MET A 32 -0.42 -3.42 3.74
C MET A 32 -1.71 -2.88 3.12
N LEU A 33 -2.14 -3.41 1.96
CA LEU A 33 -3.41 -3.00 1.37
C LEU A 33 -4.60 -3.33 2.28
N LYS A 34 -4.55 -4.48 2.95
CA LYS A 34 -5.56 -4.88 3.93
C LYS A 34 -5.63 -3.91 5.11
N ASP A 35 -4.50 -3.53 5.67
CA ASP A 35 -4.45 -2.61 6.82
C ASP A 35 -4.89 -1.20 6.43
N ALA A 36 -4.53 -0.74 5.22
CA ALA A 36 -5.05 0.51 4.67
C ALA A 36 -6.59 0.46 4.50
N ALA A 37 -7.15 -0.66 4.01
CA ALA A 37 -8.60 -0.84 3.91
C ALA A 37 -9.29 -0.80 5.29
N LEU A 38 -8.68 -1.42 6.30
CA LEU A 38 -9.19 -1.42 7.67
C LEU A 38 -9.07 -0.03 8.33
N LEU A 39 -8.01 0.73 8.03
CA LEU A 39 -7.89 2.12 8.45
C LEU A 39 -9.01 2.97 7.84
N GLN A 40 -9.24 2.87 6.52
CA GLN A 40 -10.33 3.58 5.85
C GLN A 40 -11.69 3.28 6.50
N LEU A 41 -12.02 1.99 6.71
CA LEU A 41 -13.30 1.59 7.31
C LEU A 41 -13.45 2.08 8.76
N ARG A 42 -12.37 2.04 9.54
CA ARG A 42 -12.34 2.57 10.91
C ARG A 42 -12.57 4.08 10.94
N LEU A 43 -11.93 4.83 10.03
CA LEU A 43 -12.12 6.27 9.89
C LEU A 43 -13.54 6.60 9.46
N THR A 44 -14.09 5.89 8.47
CA THR A 44 -15.50 6.05 8.08
C THR A 44 -16.44 5.79 9.27
N SER A 45 -16.21 4.74 10.04
CA SER A 45 -17.02 4.44 11.23
C SER A 45 -16.90 5.51 12.31
N ALA A 46 -15.71 6.06 12.54
CA ALA A 46 -15.49 7.12 13.52
C ALA A 46 -16.10 8.45 13.06
N ALA A 47 -15.96 8.78 11.77
CA ALA A 47 -16.55 9.97 11.16
C ALA A 47 -18.08 9.96 11.33
N LEU A 48 -18.72 8.81 11.06
CA LEU A 48 -20.16 8.66 11.19
C LEU A 48 -20.62 8.93 12.63
N ALA A 49 -19.85 8.54 13.64
CA ALA A 49 -20.20 8.82 15.04
C ALA A 49 -20.26 10.34 15.34
N GLU A 50 -19.52 11.14 14.58
CA GLU A 50 -19.42 12.61 14.68
C GLU A 50 -20.24 13.35 13.58
N ASP A 51 -21.18 12.66 12.94
CA ASP A 51 -22.00 13.20 11.83
C ASP A 51 -21.17 13.71 10.63
N LEU A 52 -20.03 13.06 10.41
CA LEU A 52 -19.14 13.25 9.26
C LEU A 52 -19.13 12.02 8.34
N MET A 53 -18.69 12.21 7.10
CA MET A 53 -18.45 11.15 6.13
C MET A 53 -17.18 11.46 5.32
N LEU A 54 -16.52 10.41 4.82
CA LEU A 54 -15.43 10.53 3.87
C LEU A 54 -16.00 10.50 2.45
N LYS A 55 -15.76 11.57 1.68
CA LYS A 55 -16.25 11.73 0.30
C LYS A 55 -15.60 10.76 -0.70
N ASP A 56 -14.41 10.26 -0.35
CA ASP A 56 -13.64 9.29 -1.12
C ASP A 56 -13.07 8.17 -0.21
N ALA A 57 -12.58 7.11 -0.85
CA ALA A 57 -12.02 5.92 -0.24
C ALA A 57 -10.88 5.38 -1.10
N SER A 58 -9.94 6.27 -1.44
CA SER A 58 -8.77 5.94 -2.23
C SER A 58 -7.62 5.43 -1.34
N PRO A 59 -6.96 4.30 -1.66
CA PRO A 59 -5.74 3.88 -0.98
C PRO A 59 -4.60 4.87 -1.14
N TYR A 60 -4.61 5.75 -2.14
CA TYR A 60 -3.62 6.83 -2.24
C TYR A 60 -3.70 7.84 -1.08
N ASN A 61 -4.81 7.86 -0.34
CA ASN A 61 -5.01 8.70 0.84
C ASN A 61 -4.44 8.08 2.13
N VAL A 62 -3.88 6.86 2.02
CA VAL A 62 -3.14 6.19 3.09
C VAL A 62 -1.66 6.15 2.70
N GLN A 63 -0.81 6.49 3.66
CA GLN A 63 0.63 6.43 3.56
C GLN A 63 1.21 5.77 4.82
N TRP A 64 2.53 5.69 4.92
CA TRP A 64 3.18 4.84 5.91
C TRP A 64 4.31 5.56 6.65
N ARG A 65 4.37 5.33 7.96
CA ARG A 65 5.51 5.64 8.81
C ARG A 65 6.10 4.32 9.30
N GLY A 66 7.09 3.81 8.57
CA GLY A 66 7.52 2.42 8.70
C GLY A 66 6.36 1.46 8.40
N SER A 67 6.00 0.59 9.35
CA SER A 67 4.86 -0.33 9.25
C SER A 67 3.52 0.29 9.68
N GLN A 68 3.51 1.53 10.19
CA GLN A 68 2.28 2.19 10.65
C GLN A 68 1.55 2.90 9.51
N SER A 69 0.28 2.55 9.26
CA SER A 69 -0.57 3.28 8.32
C SER A 69 -1.01 4.64 8.86
N VAL A 70 -0.98 5.66 8.00
CA VAL A 70 -1.28 7.07 8.27
C VAL A 70 -2.23 7.58 7.20
N PHE A 71 -3.35 8.16 7.59
CA PHE A 71 -4.26 8.82 6.67
C PHE A 71 -3.82 10.26 6.41
N ILE A 72 -3.71 10.66 5.15
CA ILE A 72 -3.14 11.96 4.75
C ILE A 72 -4.16 12.93 4.14
N ASP A 73 -5.33 12.46 3.70
CA ASP A 73 -6.34 13.31 3.05
C ASP A 73 -7.35 13.88 4.05
N ILE A 74 -6.89 14.75 4.94
CA ILE A 74 -7.72 15.34 6.00
C ILE A 74 -8.87 16.19 5.40
N GLY A 75 -8.73 16.70 4.17
CA GLY A 75 -9.76 17.47 3.47
C GLY A 75 -10.89 16.63 2.85
N SER A 76 -10.88 15.32 3.04
CA SER A 76 -11.92 14.40 2.54
C SER A 76 -13.12 14.25 3.48
N PHE A 77 -13.02 14.71 4.74
CA PHE A 77 -14.14 14.70 5.67
C PHE A 77 -15.15 15.82 5.34
N GLU A 78 -16.41 15.45 5.24
CA GLU A 78 -17.53 16.35 5.02
C GLU A 78 -18.68 16.03 5.99
N HIS A 79 -19.63 16.95 6.14
CA HIS A 79 -20.83 16.67 6.92
C HIS A 79 -21.65 15.56 6.25
N ALA A 80 -22.01 14.54 7.02
CA ALA A 80 -22.91 13.50 6.55
C ALA A 80 -24.30 14.10 6.33
N GLN A 81 -24.87 13.92 5.14
CA GLN A 81 -26.26 14.27 4.90
C GLN A 81 -27.19 13.12 5.28
N SER A 82 -28.33 13.45 5.87
CA SER A 82 -29.36 12.45 6.17
C SER A 82 -29.90 11.87 4.87
N GLY A 83 -30.08 10.55 4.79
CA GLY A 83 -30.64 9.91 3.60
C GLY A 83 -29.67 9.74 2.43
N GLU A 84 -28.36 9.93 2.66
CA GLU A 84 -27.33 9.64 1.66
C GLU A 84 -26.52 8.37 1.98
N PRO A 85 -26.37 7.46 0.99
CA PRO A 85 -25.50 6.29 1.14
C PRO A 85 -24.03 6.72 1.20
N TRP A 86 -23.14 5.79 1.61
CA TRP A 86 -21.70 6.07 1.56
C TRP A 86 -21.22 6.23 0.12
N THR A 87 -21.02 7.48 -0.30
CA THR A 87 -20.65 7.89 -1.67
C THR A 87 -19.39 7.18 -2.16
N ALA A 88 -18.41 6.98 -1.27
CA ALA A 88 -17.15 6.35 -1.63
C ALA A 88 -17.17 4.81 -1.64
N TYR A 89 -18.30 4.17 -1.34
CA TYR A 89 -18.41 2.71 -1.26
C TYR A 89 -17.92 2.01 -2.54
N ARG A 90 -18.32 2.53 -3.71
CA ARG A 90 -17.90 1.98 -5.01
C ARG A 90 -16.39 2.06 -5.19
N GLN A 91 -15.80 3.21 -4.85
CA GLN A 91 -14.36 3.43 -4.93
C GLN A 91 -13.61 2.50 -3.96
N PHE A 92 -14.11 2.34 -2.72
CA PHE A 92 -13.56 1.38 -1.78
C PHE A 92 -13.55 -0.04 -2.37
N CYS A 93 -14.65 -0.43 -3.02
CA CYS A 93 -14.73 -1.75 -3.62
C CYS A 93 -13.66 -1.94 -4.71
N MET A 94 -13.53 -0.97 -5.61
CA MET A 94 -12.62 -1.05 -6.77
C MET A 94 -11.14 -1.01 -6.38
N LEU A 95 -10.79 -0.28 -5.33
CA LEU A 95 -9.40 0.00 -4.96
C LEU A 95 -8.89 -0.80 -3.75
N TYR A 96 -9.77 -1.32 -2.89
CA TYR A 96 -9.39 -2.18 -1.77
C TYR A 96 -9.99 -3.57 -1.89
N LEU A 97 -11.32 -3.68 -1.91
CA LEU A 97 -12.00 -4.96 -1.73
C LEU A 97 -11.72 -5.94 -2.89
N TYR A 98 -11.87 -5.48 -4.12
CA TYR A 98 -11.67 -6.31 -5.31
C TYR A 98 -10.20 -6.76 -5.44
N PRO A 99 -9.20 -5.87 -5.32
CA PRO A 99 -7.79 -6.29 -5.20
C PRO A 99 -7.54 -7.38 -4.15
N LEU A 100 -8.05 -7.20 -2.93
CA LEU A 100 -7.85 -8.17 -1.84
C LEU A 100 -8.55 -9.51 -2.14
N LEU A 101 -9.76 -9.48 -2.69
CA LEU A 101 -10.47 -10.70 -3.08
C LEU A 101 -9.78 -11.43 -4.24
N LEU A 102 -9.24 -10.68 -5.20
CA LEU A 102 -8.53 -11.23 -6.36
C LEU A 102 -7.32 -12.06 -5.91
N GLU A 103 -6.51 -11.52 -5.01
CA GLU A 103 -5.36 -12.26 -4.48
C GLU A 103 -5.78 -13.38 -3.52
N ALA A 104 -6.72 -13.12 -2.61
CA ALA A 104 -7.15 -14.10 -1.61
C ALA A 104 -7.90 -15.31 -2.20
N HIS A 105 -8.64 -15.14 -3.29
CA HIS A 105 -9.50 -16.20 -3.85
C HIS A 105 -9.02 -16.76 -5.18
N CYS A 106 -8.38 -15.94 -6.01
CA CYS A 106 -7.85 -16.37 -7.31
C CYS A 106 -6.34 -16.60 -7.28
N GLY A 107 -5.62 -16.10 -6.26
CA GLY A 107 -4.16 -16.14 -6.24
C GLY A 107 -3.52 -15.21 -7.28
N VAL A 108 -4.28 -14.24 -7.80
CA VAL A 108 -3.80 -13.30 -8.81
C VAL A 108 -3.32 -12.03 -8.09
N PRO A 109 -2.06 -11.61 -8.26
CA PRO A 109 -1.55 -10.37 -7.68
C PRO A 109 -2.34 -9.15 -8.17
N PHE A 110 -2.70 -8.25 -7.27
CA PHE A 110 -3.41 -7.02 -7.64
C PHE A 110 -2.48 -5.89 -8.12
N GLN A 111 -1.17 -5.99 -7.86
CA GLN A 111 -0.19 -4.92 -8.09
C GLN A 111 -0.23 -4.44 -9.55
N SER A 112 -0.20 -5.36 -10.51
CA SER A 112 -0.30 -5.01 -11.93
C SER A 112 -1.63 -4.35 -12.32
N TRP A 113 -2.72 -4.72 -11.64
CA TRP A 113 -4.05 -4.12 -11.89
C TRP A 113 -4.11 -2.68 -11.38
N LEU A 114 -3.63 -2.42 -10.17
CA LEU A 114 -3.58 -1.08 -9.58
C LEU A 114 -2.52 -0.19 -10.25
N ARG A 115 -1.42 -0.76 -10.77
CA ARG A 115 -0.42 -0.04 -11.58
C ARG A 115 -1.00 0.35 -12.94
N GLY A 116 -1.77 -0.54 -13.57
CA GLY A 116 -2.35 -0.31 -14.90
C GLY A 116 -3.59 0.59 -14.91
N ASN A 117 -4.30 0.69 -13.78
CA ASN A 117 -5.48 1.53 -13.65
C ASN A 117 -5.57 2.19 -12.27
N VAL A 118 -5.40 3.51 -12.22
CA VAL A 118 -5.46 4.32 -10.99
C VAL A 118 -6.83 4.29 -10.31
N ASP A 119 -7.90 4.02 -11.08
CA ASP A 119 -9.26 3.91 -10.57
C ASP A 119 -9.57 2.49 -10.03
N GLY A 120 -8.63 1.55 -10.19
CA GLY A 120 -8.74 0.19 -9.68
C GLY A 120 -9.46 -0.78 -10.59
N VAL A 121 -9.93 -1.88 -10.01
CA VAL A 121 -10.57 -2.96 -10.77
C VAL A 121 -12.04 -2.64 -10.98
N SER A 122 -12.50 -2.57 -12.23
CA SER A 122 -13.91 -2.27 -12.50
C SER A 122 -14.83 -3.40 -12.00
N PRO A 123 -16.06 -3.11 -11.53
CA PRO A 123 -17.00 -4.15 -11.12
C PRO A 123 -17.34 -5.15 -12.24
N LEU A 124 -17.34 -4.68 -13.50
CA LEU A 124 -17.63 -5.52 -14.67
C LEU A 124 -16.49 -6.50 -14.94
N ASP A 125 -15.26 -6.02 -14.93
CA ASP A 125 -14.07 -6.85 -15.15
C ASP A 125 -13.89 -7.82 -14.00
N PHE A 126 -14.01 -7.33 -12.75
CA PHE A 126 -13.95 -8.16 -11.56
C PHE A 126 -14.95 -9.31 -11.63
N ARG A 127 -16.22 -9.04 -11.97
CA ARG A 127 -17.26 -10.07 -12.11
C ARG A 127 -16.90 -11.15 -13.15
N ARG A 128 -16.21 -10.78 -14.23
CA ARG A 128 -15.81 -11.73 -15.29
C ARG A 128 -14.70 -12.69 -14.85
N LEU A 129 -13.97 -12.38 -13.78
CA LEU A 129 -12.88 -13.21 -13.26
C LEU A 129 -13.36 -14.36 -12.37
N PHE A 130 -14.64 -14.39 -11.98
CA PHE A 130 -15.17 -15.40 -11.05
C PHE A 130 -16.13 -16.36 -11.72
N THR A 131 -15.99 -17.65 -11.38
CA THR A 131 -16.99 -18.65 -11.74
C THR A 131 -18.20 -18.59 -10.80
N TYR A 132 -19.30 -19.23 -11.20
CA TYR A 132 -20.47 -19.40 -10.31
C TYR A 132 -20.12 -20.14 -9.01
N ARG A 133 -19.08 -20.99 -9.02
CA ARG A 133 -18.59 -21.70 -7.82
C ARG A 133 -17.83 -20.77 -6.90
N ASP A 134 -17.06 -19.86 -7.47
CA ASP A 134 -16.39 -18.83 -6.68
C ASP A 134 -17.42 -17.93 -6.03
N ALA A 135 -18.49 -17.54 -6.74
CA ALA A 135 -19.55 -16.71 -6.16
C ALA A 135 -20.10 -17.30 -4.83
N LEU A 136 -20.19 -18.62 -4.70
CA LEU A 136 -20.62 -19.29 -3.46
C LEU A 136 -19.63 -19.14 -2.28
N ARG A 137 -18.41 -18.66 -2.50
CA ARG A 137 -17.44 -18.34 -1.44
C ARG A 137 -17.95 -17.14 -0.63
N ARG A 138 -17.83 -17.24 0.70
CA ARG A 138 -18.34 -16.24 1.66
C ARG A 138 -17.79 -14.85 1.33
N GLY A 139 -18.68 -13.85 1.21
CA GLY A 139 -18.31 -12.44 1.01
C GLY A 139 -18.46 -11.90 -0.41
N MET A 140 -18.36 -12.75 -1.44
CA MET A 140 -18.41 -12.28 -2.84
C MET A 140 -19.82 -11.94 -3.34
N LEU A 141 -20.83 -12.77 -3.02
CA LEU A 141 -22.18 -12.62 -3.58
C LEU A 141 -22.87 -11.31 -3.21
N ARG A 142 -22.68 -10.78 -1.99
CA ARG A 142 -23.37 -9.55 -1.56
C ARG A 142 -22.72 -8.27 -2.10
N HIS A 143 -21.40 -8.14 -2.02
CA HIS A 143 -20.72 -6.88 -2.34
C HIS A 143 -20.48 -6.69 -3.85
N VAL A 144 -20.32 -7.78 -4.61
CA VAL A 144 -20.12 -7.73 -6.07
C VAL A 144 -21.46 -7.67 -6.82
N PHE A 145 -22.48 -8.38 -6.34
CA PHE A 145 -23.70 -8.60 -7.13
C PHE A 145 -24.95 -7.83 -6.66
N LEU A 146 -25.05 -7.42 -5.39
CA LEU A 146 -26.26 -6.75 -4.88
C LEU A 146 -26.19 -5.22 -5.03
N HIS A 147 -25.09 -4.58 -4.64
CA HIS A 147 -25.01 -3.11 -4.61
C HIS A 147 -24.86 -2.46 -6.00
N ALA A 148 -24.23 -3.12 -6.97
CA ALA A 148 -24.19 -2.64 -8.36
C ALA A 148 -25.58 -2.58 -9.01
N SER A 149 -26.54 -3.38 -8.53
CA SER A 149 -27.93 -3.35 -9.01
C SER A 149 -28.77 -2.26 -8.34
N LEU A 150 -28.41 -1.88 -7.10
CA LEU A 150 -29.03 -0.79 -6.35
C LEU A 150 -28.55 0.57 -6.87
N GLU A 151 -27.26 0.75 -7.15
CA GLU A 151 -26.73 2.00 -7.73
C GLU A 151 -27.40 2.37 -9.05
N ARG A 152 -27.60 1.40 -9.96
CA ARG A 152 -28.33 1.64 -11.23
C ARG A 152 -29.78 2.05 -11.00
N ARG A 153 -30.42 1.56 -9.94
CA ARG A 153 -31.81 1.92 -9.62
C ARG A 153 -31.93 3.25 -8.89
N HIS A 154 -30.90 3.65 -8.13
CA HIS A 154 -30.86 4.92 -7.41
C HIS A 154 -30.47 6.11 -8.30
N ALA A 155 -29.61 5.90 -9.30
CA ALA A 155 -29.28 6.93 -10.30
C ALA A 155 -30.50 7.35 -11.16
N ASP A 156 -31.43 6.42 -11.41
CA ASP A 156 -32.61 6.64 -12.27
C ASP A 156 -33.87 7.13 -11.52
N ARG A 157 -33.88 7.23 -10.17
CA ARG A 157 -35.09 7.55 -9.37
C ARG A 157 -34.87 8.61 -8.26
N GLY A 158 -33.87 9.46 -8.42
CA GLY A 158 -33.24 10.24 -7.34
C GLY A 158 -34.06 11.29 -6.56
N SER A 159 -35.32 11.60 -6.90
CA SER A 159 -36.11 12.62 -6.20
C SER A 159 -37.09 12.05 -5.17
N ASP A 160 -37.85 11.02 -5.52
CA ASP A 160 -39.04 10.64 -4.75
C ASP A 160 -38.72 9.73 -3.57
N MET A 161 -37.63 8.95 -3.65
CA MET A 161 -37.23 8.03 -2.57
C MET A 161 -36.29 8.67 -1.53
N ARG A 162 -35.62 9.79 -1.86
CA ARG A 162 -34.81 10.54 -0.89
C ARG A 162 -35.69 11.10 0.24
N GLN A 163 -36.86 11.63 -0.09
CA GLN A 163 -37.83 12.12 0.90
C GLN A 163 -38.40 10.98 1.78
N GLU A 164 -38.63 9.78 1.21
CA GLU A 164 -39.08 8.62 1.99
C GLU A 164 -37.98 8.04 2.89
N LEU A 165 -36.71 8.08 2.48
CA LEU A 165 -35.56 7.60 3.24
C LEU A 165 -35.13 8.57 4.36
N GLU A 166 -35.20 9.88 4.11
CA GLU A 166 -35.00 10.92 5.12
C GLU A 166 -36.02 10.81 6.26
N ALA A 167 -37.30 10.58 5.93
CA ALA A 167 -38.38 10.44 6.91
C ALA A 167 -38.25 9.19 7.81
N ALA A 168 -37.48 8.18 7.38
CA ALA A 168 -37.34 6.91 8.07
C ALA A 168 -36.13 6.83 9.03
N GLY A 169 -35.22 7.81 9.05
CA GLY A 169 -33.99 7.77 9.88
C GLY A 169 -33.12 6.53 9.62
N PHE A 170 -33.30 5.90 8.46
CA PHE A 170 -32.88 4.54 8.15
C PHE A 170 -31.46 4.46 7.58
N ASP A 171 -30.90 5.60 7.14
CA ASP A 171 -29.69 5.61 6.30
C ASP A 171 -28.38 5.45 7.08
N LYS A 172 -28.16 6.23 8.15
CA LYS A 172 -26.92 6.18 8.95
C LYS A 172 -26.64 4.77 9.51
N ARG A 173 -27.67 4.10 10.04
CA ARG A 173 -27.57 2.73 10.55
C ARG A 173 -27.26 1.71 9.45
N LEU A 174 -27.74 1.95 8.23
CA LEU A 174 -27.45 1.09 7.08
C LEU A 174 -25.98 1.23 6.68
N VAL A 175 -25.47 2.47 6.62
CA VAL A 175 -24.05 2.73 6.35
C VAL A 175 -23.17 2.10 7.43
N GLU A 176 -23.47 2.32 8.71
CA GLU A 176 -22.75 1.70 9.84
C GLU A 176 -22.73 0.17 9.74
N SER A 177 -23.89 -0.44 9.44
CA SER A 177 -24.01 -1.89 9.25
C SER A 177 -23.16 -2.39 8.07
N ASN A 178 -23.16 -1.65 6.96
CA ASN A 178 -22.35 -1.98 5.78
C ASN A 178 -20.84 -1.89 6.10
N VAL A 179 -20.39 -0.81 6.73
CA VAL A 179 -19.00 -0.63 7.16
C VAL A 179 -18.58 -1.74 8.13
N ALA A 180 -19.44 -2.11 9.08
CA ALA A 180 -19.18 -3.23 10.00
C ALA A 180 -19.13 -4.59 9.30
N GLN A 181 -19.95 -4.81 8.27
CA GLN A 181 -19.89 -6.01 7.44
C GLN A 181 -18.61 -6.07 6.62
N MET A 182 -18.22 -4.97 5.99
CA MET A 182 -17.00 -4.86 5.19
C MET A 182 -15.76 -5.06 6.07
N THR A 183 -15.76 -4.49 7.28
CA THR A 183 -14.68 -4.67 8.25
C THR A 183 -14.52 -6.14 8.61
N ARG A 184 -15.62 -6.86 8.85
CA ARG A 184 -15.58 -8.32 9.11
C ARG A 184 -15.07 -9.11 7.91
N LEU A 185 -15.50 -8.75 6.70
CA LEU A 185 -15.06 -9.41 5.48
C LEU A 185 -13.56 -9.23 5.26
N VAL A 186 -13.07 -7.98 5.24
CA VAL A 186 -11.65 -7.65 5.05
C VAL A 186 -10.79 -8.32 6.11
N ASN A 187 -11.22 -8.33 7.38
CA ASN A 187 -10.51 -9.00 8.46
C ASN A 187 -10.31 -10.50 8.22
N GLN A 188 -11.24 -11.18 7.54
CA GLN A 188 -11.16 -12.61 7.26
C GLN A 188 -10.29 -12.94 6.04
N LEU A 189 -10.02 -11.97 5.16
CA LEU A 189 -9.18 -12.20 4.00
C LEU A 189 -7.73 -12.50 4.41
N ARG A 190 -7.12 -13.46 3.73
CA ARG A 190 -5.73 -13.87 3.87
C ARG A 190 -5.13 -14.03 2.47
N PRO A 191 -3.84 -13.70 2.28
CA PRO A 191 -3.20 -14.01 1.02
C PRO A 191 -3.21 -15.52 0.84
N ARG A 192 -3.36 -15.98 -0.41
CA ARG A 192 -3.19 -17.40 -0.71
C ARG A 192 -1.70 -17.72 -0.58
N ALA A 193 -1.34 -18.52 0.42
CA ALA A 193 0.06 -18.89 0.64
C ALA A 193 0.63 -19.56 -0.63
N PRO A 194 1.76 -19.07 -1.17
CA PRO A 194 2.49 -19.84 -2.17
C PRO A 194 3.06 -21.08 -1.48
N GLU A 195 2.71 -22.27 -1.99
CA GLU A 195 3.13 -23.56 -1.43
C GLU A 195 4.67 -23.76 -1.40
N SER A 196 5.44 -22.96 -2.15
CA SER A 196 6.87 -23.20 -2.39
C SER A 196 7.85 -22.21 -1.73
N ALA A 197 7.46 -20.95 -1.45
CA ALA A 197 8.43 -19.92 -1.03
C ALA A 197 9.01 -20.16 0.39
N TRP A 198 8.18 -20.67 1.31
CA TRP A 198 8.61 -20.97 2.67
C TRP A 198 9.49 -22.24 2.77
N GLN A 199 9.25 -23.23 1.90
CA GLN A 199 9.99 -24.49 1.93
C GLN A 199 11.38 -24.32 1.32
N ASP A 200 11.53 -23.54 0.24
CA ASP A 200 12.85 -23.27 -0.34
C ASP A 200 13.66 -22.28 0.52
N TYR A 201 13.07 -21.26 1.14
CA TYR A 201 13.85 -20.28 1.91
C TYR A 201 14.47 -20.90 3.19
N ALA A 202 13.67 -21.69 3.94
CA ALA A 202 14.15 -22.34 5.16
C ALA A 202 15.09 -23.54 4.90
N GLN A 203 15.01 -24.17 3.72
CA GLN A 203 15.87 -25.32 3.37
C GLN A 203 17.14 -24.95 2.58
N THR A 204 17.16 -23.81 1.87
CA THR A 204 18.30 -23.45 1.01
C THR A 204 19.28 -22.45 1.65
N CYS A 205 18.87 -21.74 2.71
CA CYS A 205 19.80 -20.89 3.48
C CYS A 205 20.56 -21.68 4.55
N SER A 206 21.37 -22.66 4.12
CA SER A 206 22.54 -23.08 4.89
C SER A 206 23.72 -22.15 4.61
N TYR A 207 23.51 -20.83 4.76
CA TYR A 207 24.64 -19.89 4.75
C TYR A 207 25.52 -20.21 5.96
N ASP A 208 26.84 -20.21 5.78
CA ASP A 208 27.77 -20.31 6.90
C ASP A 208 27.49 -19.12 7.83
N ASP A 209 27.12 -19.39 9.09
CA ASP A 209 26.81 -18.37 10.09
C ASP A 209 27.92 -17.31 10.17
N ARG A 210 29.17 -17.69 9.87
CA ARG A 210 30.33 -16.78 9.83
C ARG A 210 30.26 -15.76 8.71
N GLU A 211 29.87 -16.16 7.50
CA GLU A 211 29.75 -15.23 6.36
C GLU A 211 28.64 -14.21 6.62
N THR A 212 27.53 -14.68 7.18
CA THR A 212 26.40 -13.81 7.55
C THR A 212 26.82 -12.76 8.57
N LEU A 213 27.49 -13.18 9.66
CA LEU A 213 28.00 -12.25 10.67
C LEU A 213 29.03 -11.26 10.10
N ALA A 214 29.91 -11.71 9.21
CA ALA A 214 30.88 -10.83 8.56
C ALA A 214 30.21 -9.77 7.67
N LYS A 215 29.14 -10.14 6.95
CA LYS A 215 28.32 -9.20 6.16
C LYS A 215 27.58 -8.21 7.06
N GLU A 216 26.97 -8.66 8.15
CA GLU A 216 26.31 -7.77 9.11
C GLU A 216 27.27 -6.72 9.67
N GLU A 217 28.48 -7.13 10.07
CA GLU A 217 29.51 -6.22 10.57
C GLU A 217 30.00 -5.24 9.49
N PHE A 218 30.18 -5.73 8.26
CA PHE A 218 30.52 -4.88 7.13
C PHE A 218 29.45 -3.81 6.88
N VAL A 219 28.17 -4.19 6.85
CA VAL A 219 27.05 -3.26 6.66
C VAL A 219 26.98 -2.27 7.82
N ARG A 220 27.13 -2.71 9.07
CA ARG A 220 27.12 -1.81 10.24
C ARG A 220 28.24 -0.78 10.15
N ARG A 221 29.44 -1.18 9.70
CA ARG A 221 30.55 -0.26 9.45
C ARG A 221 30.27 0.70 8.28
N ALA A 222 29.64 0.22 7.20
CA ALA A 222 29.34 1.02 6.03
C ALA A 222 28.23 2.06 6.27
N VAL A 223 27.19 1.69 7.01
CA VAL A 223 26.17 2.63 7.53
C VAL A 223 26.86 3.67 8.42
N GLY A 224 27.79 3.22 9.27
CA GLY A 224 28.64 4.07 10.09
C GLY A 224 27.86 4.81 11.18
N GLU A 225 28.43 5.90 11.69
CA GLU A 225 27.82 6.69 12.77
C GLU A 225 26.94 7.84 12.25
N ARG A 226 27.09 8.21 10.97
CA ARG A 226 26.36 9.33 10.36
C ARG A 226 24.89 8.98 10.20
N ARG A 227 24.01 9.75 10.87
CA ARG A 227 22.57 9.64 10.69
C ARG A 227 22.16 10.02 9.26
N ARG A 228 21.33 9.19 8.63
CA ARG A 228 20.74 9.39 7.30
C ARG A 228 19.28 9.77 7.38
N SER A 229 18.80 10.52 6.40
CA SER A 229 17.37 10.79 6.24
C SER A 229 16.68 9.60 5.57
N LEU A 230 17.21 9.15 4.44
CA LEU A 230 16.64 8.07 3.65
C LEU A 230 17.72 7.05 3.27
N VAL A 231 17.44 5.77 3.53
CA VAL A 231 18.27 4.65 3.08
C VAL A 231 17.43 3.73 2.23
N TRP A 232 18.00 3.20 1.15
CA TRP A 232 17.37 2.15 0.34
C TRP A 232 18.07 0.82 0.58
N ASP A 233 17.30 -0.22 0.86
CA ASP A 233 17.77 -1.61 0.84
C ASP A 233 17.14 -2.31 -0.36
N LEU A 234 17.95 -2.50 -1.40
CA LEU A 234 17.53 -2.95 -2.73
C LEU A 234 17.75 -4.46 -2.86
N GLY A 235 16.66 -5.23 -2.73
CA GLY A 235 16.72 -6.69 -2.57
C GLY A 235 16.78 -7.08 -1.10
N CYS A 236 15.88 -6.51 -0.28
CA CYS A 236 15.98 -6.56 1.18
C CYS A 236 15.78 -7.97 1.77
N ASN A 237 15.20 -8.90 1.02
CA ASN A 237 14.94 -10.26 1.45
C ASN A 237 14.21 -10.29 2.82
N ASP A 238 14.77 -10.95 3.85
CA ASP A 238 14.19 -11.01 5.21
C ASP A 238 14.29 -9.70 6.02
N GLY A 239 14.86 -8.63 5.43
CA GLY A 239 15.02 -7.32 6.04
C GLY A 239 16.14 -7.25 7.07
N ARG A 240 17.03 -8.24 7.17
CA ARG A 240 18.16 -8.25 8.12
C ARG A 240 19.04 -7.00 8.00
N TYR A 241 19.43 -6.63 6.78
CA TYR A 241 20.27 -5.46 6.56
C TYR A 241 19.49 -4.15 6.64
N SER A 242 18.21 -4.15 6.25
CA SER A 242 17.27 -3.05 6.50
C SER A 242 17.21 -2.65 7.98
N ARG A 243 17.25 -3.64 8.89
CA ARG A 243 17.26 -3.42 10.34
C ARG A 243 18.53 -2.70 10.78
N ILE A 244 19.69 -3.18 10.35
CA ILE A 244 20.98 -2.54 10.64
C ILE A 244 20.99 -1.10 10.12
N ALA A 245 20.53 -0.86 8.89
CA ALA A 245 20.42 0.48 8.32
C ALA A 245 19.49 1.39 9.13
N SER A 246 18.35 0.85 9.59
CA SER A 246 17.35 1.62 10.35
C SER A 246 17.81 2.11 11.72
N GLU A 247 18.86 1.50 12.30
CA GLU A 247 19.47 1.98 13.56
C GLU A 247 20.01 3.42 13.41
N ARG A 248 20.33 3.84 12.18
CA ARG A 248 20.99 5.12 11.87
C ARG A 248 20.29 5.91 10.77
N SER A 249 19.06 5.56 10.39
CA SER A 249 18.27 6.32 9.42
C SER A 249 16.96 6.83 10.03
N GLU A 250 16.39 7.88 9.45
CA GLU A 250 15.00 8.27 9.74
C GLU A 250 14.02 7.31 9.06
N LEU A 251 14.28 6.98 7.79
CA LEU A 251 13.55 5.95 7.06
C LEU A 251 14.49 5.07 6.24
N THR A 252 14.29 3.76 6.32
CA THR A 252 14.83 2.76 5.40
C THR A 252 13.70 2.23 4.53
N VAL A 253 13.76 2.43 3.23
CA VAL A 253 12.86 1.81 2.26
C VAL A 253 13.46 0.47 1.85
N ALA A 254 12.83 -0.60 2.28
CA ALA A 254 13.24 -1.97 2.03
C ALA A 254 12.43 -2.52 0.85
N VAL A 255 13.08 -2.84 -0.27
CA VAL A 255 12.37 -3.29 -1.47
C VAL A 255 12.77 -4.69 -1.87
N ASP A 256 11.79 -5.48 -2.29
CA ASP A 256 12.01 -6.77 -2.93
C ASP A 256 10.96 -7.01 -4.01
N SER A 257 11.29 -7.85 -4.99
CA SER A 257 10.35 -8.24 -6.04
C SER A 257 9.39 -9.36 -5.58
N ASP A 258 9.78 -10.16 -4.58
CA ASP A 258 8.94 -11.21 -4.04
C ASP A 258 7.92 -10.67 -3.04
N ARG A 259 6.66 -10.64 -3.46
CA ARG A 259 5.51 -10.23 -2.66
C ARG A 259 5.39 -10.97 -1.33
N ALA A 260 5.69 -12.27 -1.30
CA ALA A 260 5.55 -13.07 -0.08
C ALA A 260 6.62 -12.70 0.95
N VAL A 261 7.85 -12.46 0.49
CA VAL A 261 8.96 -11.99 1.34
C VAL A 261 8.63 -10.63 1.95
N VAL A 262 8.17 -9.67 1.13
CA VAL A 262 7.78 -8.33 1.60
C VAL A 262 6.58 -8.40 2.56
N ASP A 263 5.59 -9.25 2.31
CA ASP A 263 4.43 -9.43 3.19
C ASP A 263 4.83 -9.98 4.57
N VAL A 264 5.73 -10.97 4.60
CA VAL A 264 6.28 -11.52 5.85
C VAL A 264 7.09 -10.46 6.60
N LEU A 265 7.95 -9.71 5.90
CA LEU A 265 8.72 -8.62 6.49
C LEU A 265 7.78 -7.56 7.08
N TYR A 266 6.76 -7.14 6.34
CA TYR A 266 5.75 -6.18 6.84
C TYR A 266 5.06 -6.67 8.11
N GLN A 267 4.61 -7.93 8.14
CA GLN A 267 3.95 -8.50 9.31
C GLN A 267 4.88 -8.54 10.54
N ALA A 268 6.16 -8.88 10.36
CA ALA A 268 7.14 -8.82 11.43
C ALA A 268 7.36 -7.38 11.94
N LEU A 269 7.55 -6.43 11.02
CA LEU A 269 7.71 -5.01 11.35
C LEU A 269 6.47 -4.41 12.02
N LEU A 270 5.27 -4.88 11.67
CA LEU A 270 4.03 -4.48 12.32
C LEU A 270 3.96 -4.99 13.77
N ALA A 271 4.33 -6.25 14.00
CA ALA A 271 4.36 -6.85 15.35
C ALA A 271 5.40 -6.19 16.26
N GLU A 272 6.48 -5.67 15.69
CA GLU A 272 7.53 -4.92 16.38
C GLU A 272 7.20 -3.43 16.58
N GLU A 273 6.07 -2.96 16.05
CA GLU A 273 5.71 -1.54 15.98
C GLU A 273 6.79 -0.66 15.32
N ASN A 274 7.51 -1.21 14.33
CA ASN A 274 8.63 -0.55 13.67
C ASN A 274 8.17 0.64 12.82
N ARG A 275 8.74 1.82 13.09
CA ARG A 275 8.38 3.08 12.38
C ARG A 275 9.45 3.58 11.43
N SER A 276 10.54 2.85 11.28
CA SER A 276 11.74 3.26 10.54
C SER A 276 11.99 2.44 9.28
N ILE A 277 11.28 1.33 9.07
CA ILE A 277 11.43 0.48 7.86
C ILE A 277 10.10 0.43 7.11
N LEU A 278 10.12 0.88 5.85
CA LEU A 278 9.00 0.80 4.92
C LEU A 278 9.27 -0.32 3.90
N PRO A 279 8.62 -1.50 4.04
CA PRO A 279 8.76 -2.60 3.09
C PRO A 279 7.86 -2.35 1.86
N LEU A 280 8.41 -2.49 0.65
CA LEU A 280 7.68 -2.33 -0.60
C LEU A 280 7.99 -3.47 -1.59
N VAL A 281 6.97 -3.86 -2.34
CA VAL A 281 7.09 -4.74 -3.49
C VAL A 281 7.52 -3.91 -4.70
N LEU A 282 8.71 -4.15 -5.21
CA LEU A 282 9.26 -3.45 -6.37
C LEU A 282 10.21 -4.36 -7.16
N ASP A 283 9.93 -4.54 -8.45
CA ASP A 283 10.90 -5.11 -9.39
C ASP A 283 11.79 -3.98 -9.92
N LEU A 284 13.09 -4.03 -9.61
CA LEU A 284 14.04 -3.01 -10.05
C LEU A 284 14.29 -3.02 -11.57
N ALA A 285 13.99 -4.13 -12.25
CA ALA A 285 14.01 -4.21 -13.71
C ALA A 285 12.70 -3.69 -14.35
N ASP A 286 11.63 -3.53 -13.57
CA ASP A 286 10.35 -2.96 -14.01
C ASP A 286 9.76 -2.04 -12.92
N PRO A 287 10.47 -0.95 -12.59
CA PRO A 287 10.13 -0.13 -11.43
C PRO A 287 8.79 0.58 -11.61
N SER A 288 8.29 1.12 -10.50
CA SER A 288 7.09 1.95 -10.48
C SER A 288 7.22 3.11 -11.46
N PRO A 289 6.36 3.16 -12.50
CA PRO A 289 6.42 4.17 -13.53
C PRO A 289 5.64 5.40 -13.11
N ALA A 290 5.85 6.51 -13.80
CA ALA A 290 4.95 7.65 -13.71
C ALA A 290 3.63 7.31 -14.41
N ILE A 291 2.49 7.59 -13.76
CA ILE A 291 1.15 7.25 -14.25
C ILE A 291 0.16 8.41 -14.07
N GLY A 292 -1.06 8.24 -14.60
CA GLY A 292 -2.15 9.22 -14.56
C GLY A 292 -2.07 10.25 -15.68
N TRP A 293 -2.78 11.38 -15.53
CA TRP A 293 -2.85 12.39 -16.58
C TRP A 293 -1.45 12.87 -17.01
N ARG A 294 -1.15 12.70 -18.31
CA ARG A 294 0.16 13.01 -18.93
C ARG A 294 1.36 12.30 -18.30
N ASN A 295 1.16 11.18 -17.59
CA ASN A 295 2.19 10.47 -16.82
C ASN A 295 2.89 11.39 -15.81
N ARG A 296 2.13 12.27 -15.16
CA ARG A 296 2.64 13.26 -14.19
C ARG A 296 1.83 13.31 -12.90
N GLU A 297 0.78 12.51 -12.80
CA GLU A 297 -0.09 12.52 -11.63
C GLU A 297 0.51 11.71 -10.48
N ARG A 298 1.26 10.65 -10.79
CA ARG A 298 2.11 9.91 -9.86
C ARG A 298 3.53 9.88 -10.39
N MET A 299 4.48 9.98 -9.46
CA MET A 299 5.91 10.02 -9.73
C MET A 299 6.50 8.61 -9.90
N THR A 300 7.64 8.49 -10.55
CA THR A 300 8.44 7.26 -10.54
C THR A 300 8.99 6.95 -9.15
N PHE A 301 9.55 5.75 -8.94
CA PHE A 301 10.26 5.42 -7.68
C PHE A 301 11.38 6.43 -7.36
N LEU A 302 12.18 6.82 -8.36
CA LEU A 302 13.31 7.74 -8.18
C LEU A 302 12.88 9.17 -7.86
N GLU A 303 11.81 9.66 -8.49
CA GLU A 303 11.30 11.02 -8.28
C GLU A 303 10.69 11.23 -6.88
N ARG A 304 10.35 10.15 -6.16
CA ARG A 304 9.74 10.22 -4.81
C ARG A 304 10.74 10.49 -3.69
N GLY A 305 12.03 10.38 -3.98
CA GLY A 305 13.11 10.76 -3.07
C GLY A 305 14.36 9.93 -3.31
N LEU A 306 15.51 10.57 -3.50
CA LEU A 306 16.80 9.87 -3.62
C LEU A 306 17.36 9.57 -2.22
N PRO A 307 17.98 8.39 -2.01
CA PRO A 307 18.53 8.03 -0.71
C PRO A 307 19.85 8.75 -0.43
N ASP A 308 20.24 8.82 0.84
CA ASP A 308 21.61 9.18 1.24
C ASP A 308 22.57 7.98 1.15
N LEU A 309 22.01 6.76 1.22
CA LEU A 309 22.73 5.49 1.16
C LEU A 309 21.86 4.43 0.48
N ALA A 310 22.42 3.69 -0.48
CA ALA A 310 21.80 2.53 -1.09
C ALA A 310 22.58 1.25 -0.80
N LEU A 311 21.91 0.24 -0.26
CA LEU A 311 22.43 -1.12 -0.08
C LEU A 311 21.97 -1.98 -1.25
N CYS A 312 22.92 -2.58 -1.96
CA CYS A 312 22.72 -3.48 -3.10
C CYS A 312 23.40 -4.82 -2.79
N LEU A 313 22.91 -5.49 -1.76
CA LEU A 313 23.44 -6.78 -1.29
C LEU A 313 22.74 -7.88 -2.09
N ALA A 314 23.52 -8.73 -2.75
CA ALA A 314 23.01 -9.75 -3.66
C ALA A 314 22.12 -9.23 -4.83
N LEU A 315 22.21 -7.95 -5.21
CA LEU A 315 21.36 -7.40 -6.28
C LEU A 315 21.91 -7.63 -7.70
N VAL A 316 23.24 -7.58 -7.85
CA VAL A 316 23.92 -7.62 -9.16
C VAL A 316 23.57 -8.89 -9.92
N HIS A 317 23.55 -10.04 -9.25
CA HIS A 317 23.25 -11.31 -9.90
C HIS A 317 21.77 -11.40 -10.34
N HIS A 318 20.82 -10.88 -9.57
CA HIS A 318 19.41 -10.86 -9.96
C HIS A 318 19.16 -10.01 -11.21
N LEU A 319 19.79 -8.84 -11.32
CA LEU A 319 19.59 -7.95 -12.47
C LEU A 319 20.44 -8.38 -13.67
N SER A 320 21.76 -8.54 -13.50
CA SER A 320 22.64 -8.80 -14.62
C SER A 320 22.57 -10.22 -15.15
N ILE A 321 22.36 -11.22 -14.28
CA ILE A 321 22.23 -12.62 -14.70
C ILE A 321 20.74 -12.95 -14.90
N GLY A 322 19.90 -12.66 -13.92
CA GLY A 322 18.48 -13.04 -13.96
C GLY A 322 17.64 -12.26 -14.97
N ARG A 323 17.94 -10.97 -15.19
CA ARG A 323 17.18 -10.09 -16.09
C ARG A 323 17.98 -9.58 -17.28
N ASN A 324 19.22 -10.06 -17.47
CA ASN A 324 20.12 -9.67 -18.57
C ASN A 324 20.39 -8.15 -18.64
N VAL A 325 20.38 -7.44 -17.51
CA VAL A 325 20.74 -6.02 -17.46
C VAL A 325 22.26 -5.88 -17.61
N PRO A 326 22.79 -5.18 -18.63
CA PRO A 326 24.22 -5.02 -18.78
C PRO A 326 24.85 -4.38 -17.53
N LEU A 327 25.96 -4.93 -17.04
CA LEU A 327 26.59 -4.45 -15.80
C LEU A 327 26.92 -2.95 -15.86
N ARG A 328 27.31 -2.45 -17.04
CA ARG A 328 27.56 -1.03 -17.27
C ARG A 328 26.31 -0.17 -17.01
N GLU A 329 25.16 -0.56 -17.54
CA GLU A 329 23.89 0.14 -17.32
C GLU A 329 23.49 0.13 -15.84
N PHE A 330 23.74 -0.98 -15.14
CA PHE A 330 23.51 -1.08 -13.69
C PHE A 330 24.40 -0.10 -12.90
N VAL A 331 25.69 -0.01 -13.23
CA VAL A 331 26.61 0.93 -12.57
C VAL A 331 26.27 2.38 -12.91
N ASP A 332 25.92 2.68 -14.17
CA ASP A 332 25.48 4.01 -14.59
C ASP A 332 24.19 4.41 -13.85
N TRP A 333 23.26 3.47 -13.64
CA TRP A 333 22.07 3.68 -12.81
C TRP A 333 22.42 3.96 -11.34
N LEU A 334 23.29 3.16 -10.71
CA LEU A 334 23.73 3.43 -9.33
C LEU A 334 24.39 4.81 -9.20
N ARG A 335 25.18 5.22 -10.19
CA ARG A 335 25.81 6.55 -10.20
C ARG A 335 24.78 7.68 -10.28
N SER A 336 23.65 7.45 -10.96
CA SER A 336 22.55 8.41 -11.11
C SER A 336 21.80 8.70 -9.81
N LEU A 337 21.92 7.82 -8.80
CA LEU A 337 21.31 8.03 -7.48
C LEU A 337 22.01 9.14 -6.67
N ASP A 338 23.23 9.51 -7.06
CA ASP A 338 24.08 10.52 -6.41
C ASP A 338 24.20 10.36 -4.88
N CYS A 339 24.31 9.11 -4.44
CA CYS A 339 24.39 8.74 -3.04
C CYS A 339 25.60 7.83 -2.75
N GLU A 340 25.84 7.54 -1.48
CA GLU A 340 26.78 6.47 -1.13
C GLU A 340 26.14 5.12 -1.44
N VAL A 341 26.92 4.19 -1.98
CA VAL A 341 26.41 2.87 -2.38
C VAL A 341 27.28 1.78 -1.78
N VAL A 342 26.62 0.79 -1.18
CA VAL A 342 27.22 -0.47 -0.78
C VAL A 342 26.78 -1.53 -1.77
N VAL A 343 27.72 -2.12 -2.50
CA VAL A 343 27.42 -3.13 -3.52
C VAL A 343 28.16 -4.41 -3.18
N GLU A 344 27.44 -5.53 -3.21
CA GLU A 344 28.03 -6.86 -3.21
C GLU A 344 28.18 -7.36 -4.66
N PHE A 345 29.41 -7.72 -5.03
CA PHE A 345 29.69 -8.37 -6.31
C PHE A 345 29.88 -9.88 -6.08
N PRO A 346 29.24 -10.74 -6.91
CA PRO A 346 29.41 -12.18 -6.85
C PRO A 346 30.79 -12.64 -7.33
#